data_AF-A0A5S3Z017-F1
#
_entry.id   AF-A0A5S3Z017-F1
#
_cell.length_a   1.000
_cell.length_b   1.000
_cell.length_c   1.000
_cell.angle_alpha   90.00
_cell.angle_beta   90.00
_cell.angle_gamma   90.00
#
_symmetry.space_group_name_H-M   'P 1'
#
loop_
_entity.id
_entity.type
_entity.pdbx_description
1 polymer ?
#
loop_
_entity_poly.entity_id
_entity_poly.type
_entity_poly.pdbx_seq_one_letter_code
_entity_poly.pdbx_strand_id
1 'polypeptide(L)'
;MDILNKISIAMLMTLATACSSTHKTTTSEEPIAFSPNKTITSEESIAFSVNKTSSVYELNCKPLNSTVAKNASWVQTCNSTAYEFLVSETNTGVIFEKEISQQPFGQAAIFMANMLKSNPQNFEATSIRQTYSFKQ
;
A
#
# COMPACT_ATOMS: atom_id res chain seq x y z
N MET A 1 40.53 16.78 50.94
CA MET A 1 39.68 15.68 51.40
C MET A 1 38.44 16.31 52.01
N ASP A 2 37.33 16.05 51.34
CA ASP A 2 35.92 16.37 51.60
C ASP A 2 35.54 17.83 51.93
N ILE A 3 35.31 18.52 50.82
CA ILE A 3 34.76 19.85 50.63
C ILE A 3 33.24 19.74 50.64
N LEU A 4 32.62 20.57 51.51
CA LEU A 4 31.39 21.36 51.30
C LEU A 4 30.15 20.66 50.68
N ASN A 5 28.92 21.00 51.02
CA ASN A 5 28.32 21.99 51.87
C ASN A 5 26.81 21.71 51.78
N LYS A 6 26.13 22.18 52.81
CA LYS A 6 24.68 22.34 52.95
C LYS A 6 24.05 22.89 51.67
N ILE A 7 22.77 22.60 51.45
CA ILE A 7 21.72 23.63 51.34
C ILE A 7 20.35 22.94 51.36
N SER A 8 19.49 23.54 52.17
CA SER A 8 18.11 23.20 52.48
C SER A 8 17.18 24.12 51.67
N ILE A 9 15.86 23.84 51.68
CA ILE A 9 14.76 24.77 51.32
C ILE A 9 14.54 24.88 49.78
N ALA A 10 13.35 24.95 49.17
CA ALA A 10 11.99 25.23 49.62
C ALA A 10 10.99 24.61 48.65
N MET A 11 9.82 24.32 49.19
CA MET A 11 8.54 24.22 48.52
C MET A 11 8.12 25.60 47.98
N LEU A 12 7.68 25.70 46.72
CA LEU A 12 6.91 26.84 46.23
C LEU A 12 5.88 26.36 45.19
N MET A 13 4.60 26.53 45.52
CA MET A 13 3.49 26.58 44.57
C MET A 13 3.50 27.93 43.87
N THR A 14 3.21 27.98 42.57
CA THR A 14 2.41 29.07 41.98
C THR A 14 1.89 28.75 40.58
N LEU A 15 0.80 29.45 40.25
CA LEU A 15 -0.23 29.17 39.25
C LEU A 15 0.11 29.56 37.79
N ALA A 16 -0.64 28.91 36.89
CA ALA A 16 -1.23 29.34 35.60
C ALA A 16 -0.54 30.40 34.73
N THR A 17 -0.35 30.08 33.44
CA THR A 17 -0.36 31.03 32.31
C THR A 17 -0.66 30.32 30.99
N ALA A 18 -1.35 31.04 30.10
CA ALA A 18 -1.92 30.57 28.83
C ALA A 18 -0.99 30.79 27.62
N CYS A 19 -1.25 29.98 26.57
CA CYS A 19 -1.04 30.15 25.11
C CYS A 19 0.32 30.58 24.47
N SER A 20 0.70 29.75 23.49
CA SER A 20 1.25 30.05 22.15
C SER A 20 2.73 29.75 21.84
N SER A 21 2.89 28.76 20.93
CA SER A 21 3.86 28.60 19.84
C SER A 21 5.38 28.67 20.13
N THR A 22 6.12 27.59 19.87
CA THR A 22 6.90 27.31 18.63
C THR A 22 8.03 26.28 18.90
N HIS A 23 8.03 25.17 18.15
CA HIS A 23 9.09 24.18 17.85
C HIS A 23 10.23 23.84 18.84
N LYS A 24 10.32 22.56 19.23
CA LYS A 24 11.44 21.65 18.84
C LYS A 24 11.18 20.17 19.18
N THR A 25 11.36 19.34 18.16
CA THR A 25 11.82 17.94 18.10
C THR A 25 11.68 17.07 19.35
N THR A 26 10.84 16.04 19.27
CA THR A 26 11.15 14.74 19.89
C THR A 26 10.58 13.63 19.02
N THR A 27 11.50 12.77 18.59
CA THR A 27 11.34 11.50 17.90
C THR A 27 10.24 10.65 18.54
N SER A 28 9.29 10.24 17.72
CA SER A 28 8.47 9.05 17.93
C SER A 28 8.27 8.44 16.55
N GLU A 29 9.18 7.54 16.16
CA GLU A 29 8.95 6.63 15.05
C GLU A 29 7.82 5.69 15.47
N GLU A 30 6.60 6.09 15.13
CA GLU A 30 5.47 5.20 15.11
C GLU A 30 5.66 4.23 13.93
N PRO A 31 5.64 2.91 14.14
CA PRO A 31 5.80 1.97 13.05
C PRO A 31 4.60 2.13 12.12
N ILE A 32 4.85 2.44 10.85
CA ILE A 32 3.82 2.51 9.82
C ILE A 32 3.27 1.09 9.64
N ALA A 33 2.19 0.79 10.35
CA ALA A 33 1.44 -0.45 10.19
C ALA A 33 0.76 -0.44 8.82
N PHE A 34 1.45 -0.98 7.80
CA PHE A 34 0.83 -1.32 6.53
C PHE A 34 -0.10 -2.52 6.76
N SER A 35 -1.40 -2.22 6.80
CA SER A 35 -2.47 -3.20 6.98
C SER A 35 -2.56 -4.14 5.75
N PRO A 36 -2.67 -5.47 5.92
CA PRO A 36 -2.61 -6.47 4.84
C PRO A 36 -3.89 -6.54 3.97
N ASN A 37 -4.63 -5.45 3.84
CA ASN A 37 -5.81 -5.35 2.97
C ASN A 37 -5.94 -3.91 2.45
N LYS A 38 -5.01 -3.50 1.58
CA LYS A 38 -5.09 -2.21 0.89
C LYS A 38 -5.87 -2.40 -0.40
N THR A 39 -7.18 -2.13 -0.36
CA THR A 39 -7.97 -1.90 -1.58
C THR A 39 -7.54 -0.57 -2.17
N ILE A 40 -6.72 -0.60 -3.21
CA ILE A 40 -6.38 0.61 -3.97
C ILE A 40 -7.44 0.78 -5.05
N THR A 41 -8.46 1.59 -4.77
CA THR A 41 -9.35 2.12 -5.82
C THR A 41 -8.61 3.25 -6.52
N SER A 42 -7.87 2.93 -7.59
CA SER A 42 -7.54 3.96 -8.59
C SER A 42 -8.84 4.25 -9.34
N GLU A 43 -9.46 5.39 -9.06
CA GLU A 43 -10.53 5.98 -9.86
C GLU A 43 -11.66 4.99 -10.23
N GLU A 44 -12.47 4.61 -9.23
CA GLU A 44 -13.83 4.01 -9.34
C GLU A 44 -14.06 2.82 -10.31
N SER A 45 -13.01 2.22 -10.88
CA SER A 45 -13.15 1.26 -11.99
C SER A 45 -12.75 -0.17 -11.62
N ILE A 46 -11.76 -0.35 -10.74
CA ILE A 46 -11.21 -1.67 -10.38
C ILE A 46 -11.23 -1.96 -8.88
N ALA A 47 -11.35 -3.24 -8.54
CA ALA A 47 -11.00 -3.77 -7.23
C ALA A 47 -9.64 -4.45 -7.33
N PHE A 48 -8.63 -3.84 -6.72
CA PHE A 48 -7.27 -4.38 -6.63
C PHE A 48 -6.97 -4.81 -5.19
N SER A 49 -6.36 -5.98 -5.03
CA SER A 49 -5.93 -6.50 -3.72
C SER A 49 -4.62 -7.25 -3.83
N VAL A 50 -3.87 -7.23 -2.74
CA VAL A 50 -2.58 -7.93 -2.63
C VAL A 50 -2.60 -8.77 -1.37
N ASN A 51 -2.25 -10.05 -1.51
CA ASN A 51 -1.94 -10.92 -0.39
C ASN A 51 -0.43 -11.14 -0.32
N LYS A 52 0.17 -10.96 0.86
CA LYS A 52 1.60 -11.16 1.10
C LYS A 52 1.79 -12.38 1.99
N THR A 53 2.63 -13.30 1.55
CA THR A 53 3.17 -14.40 2.38
C THR A 53 4.65 -14.14 2.67
N SER A 54 5.36 -15.12 3.23
CA SER A 54 6.79 -14.96 3.56
C SER A 54 7.66 -14.63 2.33
N SER A 55 7.34 -15.16 1.15
CA SER A 55 8.19 -15.03 -0.05
C SER A 55 7.42 -14.76 -1.34
N VAL A 56 6.10 -14.54 -1.25
CA VAL A 56 5.25 -14.34 -2.44
C VAL A 56 4.26 -13.21 -2.19
N TYR A 57 4.13 -12.33 -3.18
CA TYR A 57 2.98 -11.45 -3.37
C TYR A 57 2.00 -12.08 -4.36
N GLU A 58 0.74 -12.27 -3.96
CA GLU A 58 -0.36 -12.63 -4.86
C GLU A 58 -1.19 -11.37 -5.15
N LEU A 59 -1.13 -10.92 -6.40
CA LEU A 59 -1.87 -9.78 -6.92
C LEU A 59 -3.19 -10.26 -7.51
N ASN A 60 -4.28 -9.59 -7.17
CA ASN A 60 -5.61 -9.87 -7.65
C ASN A 60 -6.27 -8.58 -8.13
N CYS A 61 -6.87 -8.58 -9.32
CA CYS A 61 -7.59 -7.44 -9.85
C CYS A 61 -8.87 -7.85 -10.59
N LYS A 62 -9.90 -7.01 -10.54
CA LYS A 62 -11.15 -7.18 -11.31
C LYS A 62 -11.86 -5.86 -11.58
N PRO A 63 -12.70 -5.75 -12.62
CA PRO A 63 -13.58 -4.60 -12.80
C PRO A 63 -14.64 -4.55 -11.68
N LEU A 64 -15.06 -3.36 -11.28
CA LEU A 64 -16.03 -3.16 -10.18
C LEU A 64 -17.49 -3.41 -10.57
N ASN A 65 -17.83 -3.24 -11.83
CA ASN A 65 -19.20 -3.38 -12.32
C ASN A 65 -19.23 -3.70 -13.82
N SER A 66 -20.41 -4.05 -14.33
CA SER A 66 -20.62 -4.36 -15.75
C SER A 66 -20.31 -3.18 -16.68
N THR A 67 -20.46 -1.94 -16.22
CA THR A 67 -20.16 -0.75 -17.04
C THR A 67 -18.66 -0.65 -17.31
N VAL A 68 -17.84 -0.89 -16.30
CA VAL A 68 -16.38 -0.97 -16.47
C VAL A 68 -15.99 -2.17 -17.33
N ALA A 69 -16.62 -3.33 -17.09
CA ALA A 69 -16.33 -4.56 -17.84
C ALA A 69 -16.59 -4.46 -19.36
N LYS A 70 -17.42 -3.51 -19.82
CA LYS A 70 -17.64 -3.23 -21.25
C LYS A 70 -16.40 -2.69 -21.97
N ASN A 71 -15.43 -2.17 -21.22
CA ASN A 71 -14.17 -1.67 -21.77
C ASN A 71 -12.99 -2.47 -21.21
N ALA A 72 -12.13 -3.03 -22.07
CA ALA A 72 -10.96 -3.76 -21.61
C ALA A 72 -9.87 -2.88 -20.96
N SER A 73 -10.04 -1.55 -20.95
CA SER A 73 -9.11 -0.61 -20.33
C SER A 73 -8.90 -0.85 -18.83
N TRP A 74 -9.83 -1.50 -18.13
CA TRP A 74 -9.65 -1.84 -16.71
C TRP A 74 -8.40 -2.70 -16.46
N VAL A 75 -7.95 -3.49 -17.44
CA VAL A 75 -6.68 -4.24 -17.34
C VAL A 75 -5.46 -3.33 -17.40
N GLN A 76 -5.53 -2.22 -18.11
CA GLN A 76 -4.44 -1.23 -18.11
C GLN A 76 -4.31 -0.61 -16.73
N THR A 77 -5.44 -0.25 -16.12
CA THR A 77 -5.48 0.22 -14.72
C THR A 77 -4.93 -0.83 -13.77
N CYS A 78 -5.37 -2.09 -13.87
CA CYS A 78 -4.81 -3.17 -13.05
C CYS A 78 -3.29 -3.33 -13.21
N ASN A 79 -2.78 -3.25 -14.44
CA ASN A 79 -1.34 -3.35 -14.70
C ASN A 79 -0.56 -2.16 -14.12
N SER A 80 -1.06 -0.93 -14.26
CA SER A 80 -0.42 0.26 -13.67
C SER A 80 -0.37 0.15 -12.16
N THR A 81 -1.51 -0.15 -11.52
CA THR A 81 -1.58 -0.30 -10.06
C THR A 81 -0.68 -1.42 -9.55
N ALA A 82 -0.64 -2.56 -10.24
CA ALA A 82 0.27 -3.65 -9.89
C ALA A 82 1.74 -3.27 -10.07
N TYR A 83 2.08 -2.57 -11.15
CA TYR A 83 3.46 -2.15 -11.43
C TYR A 83 3.94 -1.16 -10.38
N GLU A 84 3.15 -0.13 -10.08
CA GLU A 84 3.42 0.85 -9.03
C GLU A 84 3.61 0.19 -7.67
N PHE A 85 2.75 -0.78 -7.33
CA PHE A 85 2.88 -1.57 -6.11
C PHE A 85 4.23 -2.31 -6.07
N LEU A 86 4.56 -3.11 -7.10
CA LEU A 86 5.79 -3.91 -7.13
C LEU A 86 7.05 -3.04 -7.13
N VAL A 87 7.04 -1.91 -7.84
CA VAL A 87 8.14 -0.94 -7.81
C VAL A 87 8.27 -0.31 -6.42
N SER A 88 7.16 0.02 -5.76
CA SER A 88 7.21 0.55 -4.40
C SER A 88 7.81 -0.43 -3.39
N GLU A 89 7.52 -1.73 -3.52
CA GLU A 89 8.13 -2.78 -2.71
C GLU A 89 9.63 -2.93 -3.01
N THR A 90 10.04 -2.74 -4.26
CA THR A 90 11.47 -2.74 -4.59
C THR A 90 12.19 -1.58 -3.90
N ASN A 91 11.54 -0.41 -3.81
CA ASN A 91 12.09 0.75 -3.12
C ASN A 91 12.16 0.57 -1.58
N THR A 92 11.43 -0.38 -1.01
CA THR A 92 11.52 -0.76 0.41
C THR A 92 12.53 -1.89 0.68
N GLY A 93 13.22 -2.37 -0.36
CA GLY A 93 14.27 -3.39 -0.27
C GLY A 93 13.83 -4.81 -0.66
N VAL A 94 12.60 -5.00 -1.16
CA VAL A 94 12.17 -6.31 -1.67
C VAL A 94 12.91 -6.62 -2.98
N ILE A 95 13.51 -7.81 -3.07
CA ILE A 95 14.19 -8.27 -4.28
C ILE A 95 13.37 -9.37 -4.93
N PHE A 96 12.65 -9.02 -6.00
CA PHE A 96 11.87 -9.98 -6.79
C PHE A 96 12.78 -10.94 -7.57
N GLU A 97 12.35 -12.20 -7.68
CA GLU A 97 13.10 -13.23 -8.44
C GLU A 97 13.08 -13.00 -9.95
N LYS A 98 12.14 -12.19 -10.44
CA LYS A 98 11.98 -11.84 -11.85
C LYS A 98 11.90 -10.33 -11.99
N GLU A 99 12.32 -9.84 -13.15
CA GLU A 99 12.15 -8.43 -13.51
C GLU A 99 10.66 -8.05 -13.53
N ILE A 100 10.36 -6.88 -12.99
CA ILE A 100 9.00 -6.35 -12.96
C ILE A 100 8.67 -5.76 -14.33
N SER A 101 7.80 -6.44 -15.08
CA SER A 101 7.23 -5.93 -16.33
C SER A 101 6.23 -4.79 -16.08
N GLN A 102 6.17 -3.82 -17.00
CA GLN A 102 5.11 -2.79 -17.04
C GLN A 102 3.69 -3.37 -17.22
N GLN A 103 3.58 -4.65 -17.57
CA GLN A 103 2.31 -5.39 -17.61
C GLN A 103 2.36 -6.61 -16.69
N PRO A 104 2.23 -6.44 -15.36
CA PRO A 104 2.35 -7.54 -14.41
C PRO A 104 1.42 -8.73 -14.67
N PHE A 105 0.18 -8.46 -15.07
CA PHE A 105 -0.81 -9.51 -15.40
C PHE A 105 -0.67 -10.07 -16.82
N GLY A 106 0.23 -9.49 -17.63
CA GLY A 106 0.57 -9.95 -18.97
C GLY A 106 -0.56 -9.90 -20.00
N GLN A 107 -0.29 -10.50 -21.16
CA GLN A 107 -1.23 -10.53 -22.30
C GLN A 107 -2.47 -11.40 -22.04
N ALA A 108 -2.37 -12.40 -21.16
CA ALA A 108 -3.51 -13.23 -20.77
C ALA A 108 -4.63 -12.42 -20.12
N ALA A 109 -4.28 -11.41 -19.31
CA ALA A 109 -5.27 -10.49 -18.76
C ALA A 109 -5.98 -9.66 -19.83
N ILE A 110 -5.24 -9.19 -20.83
CA ILE A 110 -5.80 -8.42 -21.95
C ILE A 110 -6.77 -9.30 -22.75
N PHE A 111 -6.42 -10.57 -22.98
CA PHE A 111 -7.31 -11.54 -23.61
C PHE A 111 -8.60 -11.75 -22.77
N MET A 112 -8.46 -12.00 -21.47
CA MET A 112 -9.62 -12.18 -20.57
C MET A 112 -10.55 -10.98 -20.57
N ALA A 113 -10.00 -9.76 -20.54
CA ALA A 113 -10.81 -8.55 -20.61
C ALA A 113 -11.54 -8.41 -21.95
N ASN A 114 -10.90 -8.74 -23.06
CA ASN A 114 -11.56 -8.72 -24.36
C ASN A 114 -12.69 -9.76 -24.48
N MET A 115 -12.53 -10.93 -23.86
CA MET A 115 -13.62 -11.92 -23.74
C MET A 115 -14.77 -11.41 -22.87
N LEU A 116 -14.45 -10.77 -21.74
CA LEU A 116 -15.46 -10.21 -20.83
C LEU A 116 -16.29 -9.10 -21.49
N LYS A 117 -15.70 -8.29 -22.39
CA LYS A 117 -16.41 -7.21 -23.11
C LYS A 117 -17.68 -7.69 -23.81
N SER A 118 -17.70 -8.92 -24.32
CA SER A 118 -18.87 -9.50 -25.00
C SER A 118 -20.00 -9.87 -24.02
N ASN A 119 -19.67 -10.15 -22.76
CA ASN A 119 -20.62 -10.54 -21.73
C ASN A 119 -20.31 -9.85 -20.39
N PRO A 120 -20.41 -8.51 -20.32
CA PRO A 120 -19.94 -7.73 -19.18
C PRO A 120 -20.73 -7.96 -17.89
N GLN A 121 -21.89 -8.61 -17.97
CA GLN A 121 -22.66 -9.03 -16.79
C GLN A 121 -21.93 -10.11 -15.98
N ASN A 122 -20.97 -10.82 -16.59
CA ASN A 122 -20.17 -11.83 -15.93
C ASN A 122 -18.96 -11.25 -15.16
N PHE A 123 -18.96 -9.93 -14.90
CA PHE A 123 -17.83 -9.25 -14.27
C PHE A 123 -17.53 -9.79 -12.87
N GLU A 124 -18.54 -10.20 -12.10
CA GLU A 124 -18.35 -10.72 -10.74
C GLU A 124 -17.54 -12.03 -10.72
N ALA A 125 -17.71 -12.85 -11.75
CA ALA A 125 -16.98 -14.11 -11.93
C ALA A 125 -15.57 -13.89 -12.53
N THR A 126 -15.22 -12.67 -12.94
CA THR A 126 -13.94 -12.38 -13.57
C THR A 126 -12.95 -11.80 -12.57
N SER A 127 -11.77 -12.40 -12.50
CA SER A 127 -10.63 -11.84 -11.78
C SER A 127 -9.33 -12.28 -12.45
N ILE A 128 -8.39 -11.34 -12.59
CA ILE A 128 -7.02 -11.63 -13.04
C ILE A 128 -6.11 -11.76 -11.83
N ARG A 129 -5.22 -12.74 -11.88
CA ARG A 129 -4.31 -13.08 -10.79
C ARG A 129 -2.89 -13.21 -11.29
N GLN A 130 -1.92 -12.78 -10.47
CA GLN A 130 -0.51 -12.98 -10.73
C GLN A 130 0.28 -13.12 -9.43
N THR A 131 1.31 -13.95 -9.43
CA THR A 131 2.20 -14.13 -8.27
C THR A 131 3.61 -13.62 -8.56
N TYR A 132 4.20 -12.96 -7.56
CA TYR A 132 5.58 -12.48 -7.59
C TYR A 132 6.35 -13.03 -6.39
N SER A 133 7.28 -13.94 -6.66
CA SER A 133 8.22 -14.42 -5.65
C SER A 133 9.33 -13.41 -5.40
N PHE A 134 9.77 -13.31 -4.15
CA PHE A 134 10.86 -12.44 -3.73
C PHE A 134 11.75 -13.12 -2.68
N LYS A 135 13.00 -12.68 -2.62
CA LYS A 135 13.97 -13.12 -1.60
C LYS A 135 13.84 -12.23 -0.36
N GLN A 136 13.91 -12.86 0.80
CA GLN A 136 14.10 -12.18 2.08
C GLN A 136 15.57 -11.91 2.35
#